data_AF-A0A957GP74-F1
#
_entry.id   AF-A0A957GP74-F1
#
_cell.length_a   1.000
_cell.length_b   1.000
_cell.length_c   1.000
_cell.angle_alpha   90.00
_cell.angle_beta   90.00
_cell.angle_gamma   90.00
#
_symmetry.space_group_name_H-M   'P 1'
#
loop_
_entity.id
_entity.type
_entity.pdbx_description
1 polymer ?
#
loop_
_entity_poly.entity_id
_entity_poly.type
_entity_poly.pdbx_seq_one_letter_code
_entity_poly.pdbx_strand_id
1 'polypeptide(L)'
;MPVNKLKTMWQLVEELLLVEKQRIANEIAFYPPPIPACDAQFNYLLEQRAEIAEALWQWRQLAAAAAVEEVEGFLTAVSCISPHTRTALLASLN
;
A
#
# COMPACT_ATOMS: atom_id res chain seq x y z
N MET A 1 -20.38 -20.56 3.44
CA MET A 1 -19.18 -20.61 4.29
C MET A 1 -18.37 -19.33 4.11
N PRO A 2 -18.32 -18.42 5.11
CA PRO A 2 -17.80 -17.04 4.94
C PRO A 2 -16.30 -16.86 5.21
N VAL A 3 -15.58 -17.90 5.62
CA VAL A 3 -14.17 -17.82 6.07
C VAL A 3 -13.17 -17.43 4.96
N ASN A 4 -13.58 -17.44 3.69
CA ASN A 4 -12.67 -17.23 2.56
C ASN A 4 -12.48 -15.75 2.19
N LYS A 5 -13.51 -14.91 2.35
CA LYS A 5 -13.49 -13.52 1.86
C LYS A 5 -12.47 -12.62 2.58
N LEU A 6 -12.40 -12.71 3.91
CA LEU A 6 -11.44 -11.93 4.70
C LEU A 6 -10.01 -12.32 4.36
N LYS A 7 -9.72 -13.63 4.25
CA LYS A 7 -8.40 -14.11 3.83
C LYS A 7 -8.03 -13.59 2.44
N THR A 8 -8.96 -13.60 1.49
CA THR A 8 -8.75 -13.03 0.16
C THR A 8 -8.48 -11.52 0.23
N MET A 9 -9.20 -10.76 1.06
CA MET A 9 -8.96 -9.32 1.23
C MET A 9 -7.56 -9.05 1.83
N TRP A 10 -7.19 -9.76 2.89
CA TRP A 10 -5.86 -9.64 3.52
C TRP A 10 -4.73 -9.81 2.50
N GLN A 11 -4.86 -10.84 1.66
CA GLN A 11 -3.92 -11.13 0.59
C GLN A 11 -3.93 -10.09 -0.52
N LEU A 12 -5.12 -9.64 -0.94
CA LEU A 12 -5.26 -8.69 -2.05
C LEU A 12 -4.67 -7.33 -1.72
N VAL A 13 -4.88 -6.81 -0.51
CA VAL A 13 -4.25 -5.55 -0.08
C VAL A 13 -2.74 -5.70 0.04
N GLU A 14 -2.24 -6.82 0.57
CA GLU A 14 -0.79 -7.05 0.65
C GLU A 14 -0.17 -7.11 -0.76
N GLU A 15 -0.82 -7.79 -1.70
CA GLU A 15 -0.37 -7.87 -3.09
C GLU A 15 -0.35 -6.48 -3.75
N LEU A 16 -1.39 -5.67 -3.57
CA LEU A 16 -1.42 -4.30 -4.10
C LEU A 16 -0.26 -3.45 -3.58
N LEU A 17 0.02 -3.50 -2.27
CA LEU A 17 1.12 -2.76 -1.67
C LEU A 17 2.49 -3.26 -2.18
N LEU A 18 2.65 -4.58 -2.39
CA LEU A 18 3.87 -5.17 -2.95
C LEU A 18 4.07 -4.79 -4.42
N VAL A 19 3.01 -4.76 -5.22
CA VAL A 19 3.04 -4.32 -6.62
C VAL A 19 3.48 -2.86 -6.70
N GLU A 20 2.89 -1.97 -5.90
CA GLU A 20 3.27 -0.56 -5.88
C GLU A 20 4.70 -0.37 -5.37
N LYS A 21 5.13 -1.12 -4.34
CA LYS A 21 6.54 -1.13 -3.90
C LYS A 21 7.49 -1.48 -5.04
N GLN A 22 7.15 -2.51 -5.83
CA GLN A 22 7.97 -2.94 -6.96
C GLN A 22 7.98 -1.90 -8.08
N ARG A 23 6.84 -1.25 -8.38
CA ARG A 23 6.75 -0.16 -9.35
C ARG A 23 7.72 0.97 -9.01
N ILE A 24 7.68 1.46 -7.76
CA ILE A 24 8.57 2.53 -7.30
C ILE A 24 10.03 2.09 -7.31
N ALA A 25 10.33 0.87 -6.87
CA ALA A 25 11.69 0.35 -6.89
C ALA A 25 12.25 0.31 -8.32
N ASN A 26 11.44 -0.07 -9.30
CA ASN A 26 11.81 -0.04 -10.71
C ASN A 26 12.02 1.41 -11.19
N GLU A 27 11.11 2.32 -10.88
CA GLU A 27 11.25 3.74 -11.29
C GLU A 27 12.53 4.37 -10.74
N ILE A 28 12.86 4.12 -9.47
CA ILE A 28 14.13 4.58 -8.87
C ILE A 28 15.33 3.94 -9.57
N ALA A 29 15.28 2.63 -9.87
CA ALA A 29 16.40 1.92 -10.48
C ALA A 29 16.69 2.37 -11.92
N PHE A 30 15.66 2.78 -12.66
CA PHE A 30 15.77 3.30 -14.03
C PHE A 30 15.81 4.83 -14.09
N TYR A 31 15.81 5.50 -12.93
CA TYR A 31 15.84 6.96 -12.87
C TYR A 31 17.19 7.50 -13.36
N PRO A 32 17.23 8.56 -14.20
CA PRO A 32 18.48 9.20 -14.57
C PRO A 32 19.21 9.75 -13.32
N PRO A 33 20.54 9.95 -13.33
CA PRO A 33 21.26 10.43 -12.16
C PRO A 33 20.64 11.72 -11.59
N PRO A 34 20.08 11.69 -10.36
CA PRO A 34 19.35 12.82 -9.81
C PRO A 34 20.31 13.91 -9.32
N ILE A 35 19.87 15.17 -9.36
CA ILE A 35 20.52 16.26 -8.63
C ILE A 35 19.97 16.23 -7.20
N PRO A 36 20.78 15.92 -6.17
CA PRO A 36 20.30 15.82 -4.80
C PRO A 36 19.57 17.10 -4.35
N ALA A 37 18.43 16.95 -3.67
CA ALA A 37 17.58 18.03 -3.16
C ALA A 37 16.93 18.97 -4.18
N CYS A 38 17.34 18.96 -5.46
CA CYS A 38 16.68 19.73 -6.53
C CYS A 38 15.74 18.89 -7.39
N ASP A 39 15.90 17.57 -7.38
CA ASP A 39 15.06 16.67 -8.15
C ASP A 39 13.79 16.31 -7.37
N ALA A 40 12.77 17.16 -7.51
CA ALA A 40 11.48 16.99 -6.84
C ALA A 40 10.82 15.65 -7.18
N GLN A 41 11.01 15.15 -8.40
CA GLN A 41 10.43 13.86 -8.81
C GLN A 41 11.17 12.69 -8.14
N PHE A 42 12.50 12.71 -8.08
CA PHE A 42 13.25 11.67 -7.37
C PHE A 42 12.95 11.69 -5.87
N ASN A 43 12.88 12.88 -5.25
CA ASN A 43 12.51 13.01 -3.84
C ASN A 43 11.10 12.44 -3.57
N TYR A 44 10.14 12.73 -4.44
CA TYR A 44 8.78 12.17 -4.35
C TYR A 44 8.76 10.63 -4.47
N LEU A 45 9.63 10.03 -5.29
CA LEU A 45 9.77 8.57 -5.35
C LEU A 45 10.33 7.99 -4.04
N LEU A 46 11.27 8.68 -3.39
CA LEU A 46 11.79 8.27 -2.08
C LEU A 46 10.74 8.37 -0.98
N GLU A 47 9.94 9.43 -0.97
CA GLU A 47 8.82 9.63 -0.04
C GLU A 47 7.78 8.52 -0.21
N GLN A 48 7.31 8.28 -1.44
CA GLN A 48 6.37 7.18 -1.69
C GLN A 48 6.96 5.81 -1.31
N ARG A 49 8.26 5.57 -1.54
CA ARG A 49 8.91 4.32 -1.11
C ARG A 49 8.84 4.15 0.41
N ALA A 50 9.05 5.22 1.17
CA ALA A 50 8.96 5.21 2.63
C ALA A 50 7.51 4.97 3.08
N GLU A 51 6.55 5.68 2.48
CA GLU A 51 5.12 5.51 2.75
C GLU A 51 4.67 4.06 2.54
N ILE A 52 5.04 3.43 1.42
CA ILE A 52 4.65 2.04 1.13
C ILE A 52 5.32 1.06 2.10
N ALA A 53 6.57 1.31 2.48
CA ALA A 53 7.25 0.45 3.45
C ALA A 53 6.56 0.49 4.81
N GLU A 54 6.14 1.67 5.25
CA GLU A 54 5.38 1.86 6.48
C GLU A 54 3.98 1.22 6.37
N ALA A 55 3.27 1.46 5.27
CA ALA A 55 1.94 0.87 5.03
C ALA A 55 1.98 -0.67 5.05
N LEU A 56 2.99 -1.30 4.42
CA LEU A 56 3.18 -2.75 4.48
C LEU A 56 3.44 -3.25 5.90
N TRP A 57 4.24 -2.52 6.66
CA TRP A 57 4.51 -2.88 8.05
C TRP A 57 3.24 -2.79 8.89
N GLN A 58 2.51 -1.67 8.82
CA GLN A 58 1.23 -1.48 9.51
C GLN A 58 0.21 -2.55 9.10
N TRP A 59 0.07 -2.83 7.80
CA TRP A 59 -0.84 -3.87 7.28
C TRP A 59 -0.57 -5.24 7.88
N ARG A 60 0.71 -5.63 7.97
CA ARG A 60 1.09 -6.93 8.56
C ARG A 60 0.79 -7.01 10.04
N GLN A 61 0.92 -5.91 10.77
CA GLN A 61 0.54 -5.84 12.18
C GLN A 61 -0.97 -5.99 12.35
N LEU A 62 -1.76 -5.31 11.52
CA LEU A 62 -3.22 -5.44 11.51
C LEU A 62 -3.67 -6.87 11.17
N ALA A 63 -3.06 -7.48 10.15
CA ALA A 63 -3.35 -8.85 9.73
C ALA A 63 -2.99 -9.86 10.83
N ALA A 64 -1.85 -9.69 11.50
CA ALA A 64 -1.43 -10.55 12.62
C ALA A 64 -2.34 -10.41 13.85
N ALA A 65 -2.84 -9.21 14.10
CA ALA A 65 -3.80 -8.92 15.17
C ALA A 65 -5.25 -9.28 14.82
N ALA A 66 -5.53 -9.62 13.55
CA ALA A 66 -6.89 -9.76 13.01
C ALA A 66 -7.80 -8.56 13.31
N ALA A 67 -7.22 -7.35 13.35
CA ALA A 67 -7.88 -6.10 13.72
C ALA A 67 -8.69 -5.55 12.53
N VAL A 68 -9.85 -6.16 12.25
CA VAL A 68 -10.70 -5.80 11.11
C VAL A 68 -11.28 -4.39 11.27
N GLU A 69 -11.54 -3.93 12.50
CA GLU A 69 -12.09 -2.59 12.75
C GLU A 69 -11.14 -1.46 12.31
N GLU A 70 -9.83 -1.72 12.28
CA GLU A 70 -8.80 -0.73 11.92
C GLU A 70 -8.51 -0.70 10.41
N VAL A 71 -9.02 -1.69 9.65
CA VAL A 71 -8.76 -1.82 8.21
C VAL A 71 -9.30 -0.63 7.42
N GLU A 72 -10.49 -0.13 7.75
CA GLU A 72 -11.07 1.03 7.04
C GLU A 72 -10.22 2.30 7.21
N GLY A 73 -9.75 2.54 8.44
CA GLY A 73 -8.87 3.66 8.75
C GLY A 73 -7.56 3.56 7.99
N PHE A 74 -6.96 2.36 7.96
CA PHE A 74 -5.77 2.08 7.18
C PHE A 74 -5.99 2.34 5.68
N LEU A 75 -7.03 1.76 5.09
CA LEU A 75 -7.31 1.89 3.65
C LEU A 75 -7.57 3.35 3.25
N THR A 76 -8.11 4.16 4.15
CA THR A 76 -8.34 5.60 3.93
C THR A 76 -7.06 6.43 4.06
N ALA A 77 -6.17 6.07 4.98
CA ALA A 77 -4.91 6.77 5.22
C ALA A 77 -3.86 6.50 4.13
N VAL A 78 -3.89 5.32 3.49
CA VAL A 78 -2.91 4.95 2.46
C VAL A 78 -3.23 5.62 1.12
N SER A 79 -2.30 6.48 0.69
CA SER A 79 -2.35 7.25 -0.56
C SER A 79 -2.18 6.40 -1.82
N CYS A 80 -1.41 5.30 -1.74
CA CYS A 80 -1.06 4.47 -2.90
C CYS A 80 -2.17 3.48 -3.33
N ILE A 81 -3.25 3.37 -2.57
CA ILE A 81 -4.42 2.59 -2.97
C ILE A 81 -5.41 3.52 -3.67
N SER A 82 -5.72 3.23 -4.94
CA SER A 82 -6.62 4.07 -5.73
C SER A 82 -8.01 4.16 -5.08
N PRO A 83 -8.75 5.28 -5.24
CA PRO A 83 -10.08 5.43 -4.67
C PRO A 83 -11.06 4.33 -5.12
N HIS A 84 -10.98 3.88 -6.37
CA HIS A 84 -11.82 2.80 -6.89
C HIS A 84 -11.51 1.46 -6.21
N THR A 85 -10.22 1.15 -6.04
CA THR A 85 -9.76 -0.07 -5.36
C THR A 85 -10.17 -0.03 -3.88
N ARG A 86 -10.04 1.12 -3.22
CA ARG A 86 -10.46 1.34 -1.84
C ARG A 86 -11.94 1.02 -1.65
N THR A 87 -12.80 1.59 -2.50
CA THR A 87 -14.25 1.34 -2.44
C THR A 87 -14.59 -0.15 -2.61
N ALA A 88 -13.91 -0.85 -3.53
CA ALA A 88 -14.12 -2.28 -3.73
C ALA A 88 -13.67 -3.14 -2.53
N LEU A 89 -12.55 -2.75 -1.90
CA LEU A 89 -12.03 -3.39 -0.68
C LEU A 89 -12.97 -3.20 0.51
N LEU A 90 -13.43 -1.96 0.73
CA LEU A 90 -14.37 -1.65 1.81
C LEU A 90 -15.71 -2.38 1.62
N ALA A 91 -16.19 -2.51 0.39
CA ALA A 91 -17.39 -3.31 0.08
C ALA A 91 -17.22 -4.81 0.39
N SER A 92 -15.98 -5.30 0.51
CA SER A 92 -15.68 -6.69 0.87
C SER A 92 -15.61 -6.94 2.38
N LEU A 93 -15.61 -5.88 3.20
CA LEU A 93 -15.64 -5.92 4.66
C LEU A 93 -17.06 -6.04 5.24
N ASN A 94 -18.08 -5.57 4.51
CA ASN A 94 -19.50 -5.65 4.85
C ASN A 94 -20.15 -6.95 4.36
#